data_AF-A0A1Q1NN47-F1
#
_entry.id   AF-A0A1Q1NN47-F1
#
_cell.length_a   1.000
_cell.length_b   1.000
_cell.length_c   1.000
_cell.angle_alpha   90.00
_cell.angle_beta   90.00
_cell.angle_gamma   90.00
#
_symmetry.space_group_name_H-M   'P 1'
#
loop_
_entity.id
_entity.type
_entity.pdbx_description
1 polymer ?
#
loop_
_entity_poly.entity_id
_entity_poly.type
_entity_poly.pdbx_seq_one_letter_code
_entity_poly.pdbx_strand_id
1 'polypeptide(L)'
;LVKVLGNAAHPSSLKPITKILPIHGTAAASLPMRVHADAIMALRNIAKKEPRMIQELALQLYMDKALHPELRMLACIVLFETRPTMGLVTTLANIVKTEENLQVASFTYSHMKSLTRSTAAIHASVAAACNVAIKILSPKLNRLSLRFSKAIHMDIYNNPLMLGA
;
A
#
# COMPACT_ATOMS: atom_id res chain seq x y z
N LEU A 1 -8.92 1.99 20.46
CA LEU A 1 -9.61 0.72 20.11
C LEU A 1 -9.18 0.16 18.75
N VAL A 2 -9.17 0.95 17.66
CA VAL A 2 -8.78 0.49 16.31
C VAL A 2 -7.41 -0.19 16.25
N LYS A 3 -6.39 0.39 16.90
CA LYS A 3 -5.05 -0.21 16.99
C LYS A 3 -5.05 -1.59 17.65
N VAL A 4 -5.92 -1.80 18.64
CA VAL A 4 -6.07 -3.09 19.34
C VAL A 4 -6.67 -4.12 18.38
N LEU A 5 -7.68 -3.74 17.61
CA LEU A 5 -8.27 -4.59 16.56
C LEU A 5 -7.24 -4.96 15.48
N GLY A 6 -6.43 -4.00 15.04
CA GLY A 6 -5.33 -4.25 14.10
C GLY A 6 -4.26 -5.18 14.67
N ASN A 7 -3.92 -5.05 15.95
CA ASN A 7 -2.97 -5.95 16.61
C ASN A 7 -3.51 -7.37 16.80
N ALA A 8 -4.80 -7.51 17.10
CA ALA A 8 -5.46 -8.82 17.21
C ALA A 8 -5.42 -9.58 15.87
N ALA A 9 -5.39 -8.86 14.75
CA ALA A 9 -5.28 -9.42 13.40
C ALA A 9 -6.31 -10.54 13.15
N HIS A 10 -7.49 -10.45 13.75
CA HIS A 10 -8.53 -11.47 13.67
C HIS A 10 -9.55 -11.08 12.59
N PRO A 11 -9.97 -11.98 11.68
CA PRO A 11 -10.93 -11.65 10.61
C PRO A 11 -12.24 -11.01 11.11
N SER A 12 -12.71 -11.36 12.31
CA SER A 12 -13.89 -10.72 12.92
C SER A 12 -13.72 -9.21 13.17
N SER A 13 -12.48 -8.73 13.26
CA SER A 13 -12.15 -7.30 13.39
C SER A 13 -12.35 -6.53 12.09
N LEU A 14 -12.48 -7.21 10.95
CA LEU A 14 -12.66 -6.56 9.66
C LEU A 14 -13.93 -5.70 9.63
N LYS A 15 -15.07 -6.27 10.04
CA LYS A 15 -16.38 -5.58 10.04
C LYS A 15 -16.39 -4.28 10.86
N PRO A 16 -15.88 -4.22 12.10
CA PRO A 16 -15.80 -2.95 12.83
C PRO A 16 -14.77 -1.98 12.24
N ILE A 17 -13.65 -2.45 11.66
CA ILE A 17 -12.68 -1.57 11.01
C ILE A 17 -13.26 -0.97 9.72
N THR A 18 -13.96 -1.75 8.89
CA THR A 18 -14.53 -1.24 7.63
C THR A 18 -15.59 -0.18 7.85
N LYS A 19 -16.35 -0.28 8.95
CA LYS A 19 -17.34 0.73 9.36
C LYS A 19 -16.77 2.11 9.65
N ILE A 20 -15.47 2.24 9.89
CA ILE A 20 -14.81 3.52 10.19
C ILE A 20 -13.85 3.96 9.08
N LEU A 21 -13.79 3.23 7.97
CA LEU A 21 -13.00 3.63 6.82
C LEU A 21 -13.63 4.85 6.13
N PRO A 22 -12.81 5.70 5.48
CA PRO A 22 -13.26 6.88 4.75
C PRO A 22 -13.94 6.48 3.42
N ILE A 23 -15.02 5.71 3.47
CA ILE A 23 -15.76 5.33 2.26
C ILE A 23 -16.74 6.45 1.94
N HIS A 24 -16.66 6.99 0.72
CA HIS A 24 -17.54 8.06 0.25
C HIS A 24 -19.02 7.69 0.43
N GLY A 25 -19.85 8.66 0.83
CA GLY A 25 -21.28 8.44 1.06
C GLY A 25 -21.64 7.73 2.37
N THR A 26 -20.67 7.40 3.21
CA THR A 26 -20.93 6.84 4.55
C THR A 26 -20.78 7.89 5.65
N ALA A 27 -21.46 7.68 6.79
CA ALA A 27 -21.26 8.51 7.98
C ALA A 27 -19.81 8.50 8.50
N ALA A 28 -19.03 7.47 8.13
CA ALA A 28 -17.62 7.38 8.51
C ALA A 28 -16.73 8.38 7.76
N ALA A 29 -17.17 8.92 6.62
CA ALA A 29 -16.40 9.88 5.84
C ALA A 29 -16.12 11.19 6.59
N SER A 30 -16.95 11.55 7.59
CA SER A 30 -16.76 12.73 8.43
C SER A 30 -15.88 12.51 9.65
N LEU A 31 -15.41 11.28 9.89
CA LEU A 31 -14.51 10.99 11.00
C LEU A 31 -13.16 11.72 10.80
N PRO A 32 -12.43 12.02 11.89
CA PRO A 32 -11.14 12.68 11.79
C PRO A 32 -10.13 11.88 10.97
N MET A 33 -9.29 12.57 10.20
CA MET A 33 -8.19 11.99 9.40
C MET A 33 -7.35 10.95 10.15
N ARG A 34 -7.05 11.20 11.43
CA ARG A 34 -6.31 10.26 12.28
C ARG A 34 -7.01 8.92 12.47
N VAL A 35 -8.34 8.93 12.59
CA VAL A 35 -9.15 7.72 12.73
C VAL A 35 -9.11 6.92 11.43
N HIS A 36 -9.21 7.59 10.28
CA HIS A 36 -9.07 6.93 8.98
C HIS A 36 -7.69 6.31 8.78
N ALA A 37 -6.63 7.03 9.12
CA ALA A 37 -5.27 6.53 9.02
C ALA A 37 -5.05 5.29 9.91
N ASP A 38 -5.50 5.33 11.17
CA ASP A 38 -5.44 4.19 12.08
C ASP A 38 -6.28 3.01 11.57
N ALA A 39 -7.44 3.26 10.97
CA ALA A 39 -8.31 2.22 10.40
C ALA A 39 -7.65 1.53 9.19
N ILE A 40 -7.08 2.30 8.26
CA ILE A 40 -6.37 1.76 7.10
C ILE A 40 -5.18 0.93 7.58
N MET A 41 -4.36 1.45 8.48
CA MET A 41 -3.17 0.74 8.96
C MET A 41 -3.50 -0.52 9.78
N ALA A 42 -4.66 -0.56 10.44
CA ALA A 42 -5.13 -1.77 11.13
C ALA A 42 -5.36 -2.95 10.18
N LEU A 43 -5.66 -2.69 8.89
CA LEU A 43 -5.85 -3.73 7.88
C LEU A 43 -4.56 -4.50 7.55
N ARG A 44 -3.38 -3.89 7.75
CA ARG A 44 -2.08 -4.50 7.40
C ARG A 44 -1.87 -5.89 8.01
N ASN A 45 -2.20 -6.06 9.28
CA ASN A 45 -1.98 -7.36 9.94
C ASN A 45 -3.05 -8.38 9.51
N ILE A 46 -4.26 -7.92 9.22
CA ILE A 46 -5.34 -8.76 8.69
C ILE A 46 -5.02 -9.21 7.26
N ALA A 47 -4.31 -8.39 6.48
CA ALA A 47 -3.86 -8.70 5.12
C ALA A 47 -3.08 -10.01 5.01
N LYS A 48 -2.38 -10.40 6.09
CA LYS A 48 -1.63 -11.67 6.15
C LYS A 48 -2.54 -12.90 6.22
N LYS A 49 -3.79 -12.74 6.65
CA LYS A 49 -4.80 -13.81 6.77
C LYS A 49 -5.85 -13.74 5.67
N GLU A 50 -6.31 -12.54 5.32
CA GLU A 50 -7.39 -12.30 4.36
C GLU A 50 -6.91 -11.40 3.18
N PRO A 51 -5.86 -11.80 2.43
CA PRO A 51 -5.21 -10.90 1.46
C PRO A 51 -6.15 -10.42 0.36
N ARG A 52 -7.05 -11.27 -0.14
CA ARG A 52 -7.97 -10.92 -1.26
C ARG A 52 -8.95 -9.83 -0.87
N MET A 53 -9.63 -9.98 0.26
CA MET A 53 -10.58 -8.98 0.78
C MET A 53 -9.86 -7.65 1.08
N ILE A 54 -8.66 -7.70 1.65
CA ILE A 54 -7.87 -6.50 1.93
C ILE A 54 -7.38 -5.83 0.64
N GLN A 55 -7.02 -6.60 -0.40
CA GLN A 55 -6.64 -6.06 -1.71
C GLN A 55 -7.74 -5.22 -2.32
N GLU A 56 -8.98 -5.75 -2.37
CA GLU A 56 -10.12 -5.04 -2.94
C GLU A 56 -10.37 -3.71 -2.22
N LEU A 57 -10.37 -3.75 -0.89
CA LEU A 57 -10.59 -2.58 -0.04
C LEU A 57 -9.47 -1.54 -0.17
N ALA A 58 -8.20 -1.98 -0.14
CA ALA A 58 -7.05 -1.09 -0.29
C ALA A 58 -7.01 -0.47 -1.69
N LEU A 59 -7.35 -1.22 -2.73
CA LEU A 59 -7.43 -0.71 -4.09
C LEU A 59 -8.54 0.34 -4.23
N GLN A 60 -9.72 0.08 -3.66
CA GLN A 60 -10.82 1.05 -3.66
C GLN A 60 -10.40 2.38 -3.00
N LEU A 61 -9.79 2.32 -1.82
CA LEU A 61 -9.29 3.50 -1.11
C LEU A 61 -8.16 4.21 -1.87
N TYR A 62 -7.28 3.45 -2.53
CA TYR A 62 -6.21 4.03 -3.35
C TYR A 62 -6.75 4.78 -4.57
N MET A 63 -7.79 4.25 -5.22
CA MET A 63 -8.35 4.81 -6.45
C MET A 63 -9.25 6.03 -6.21
N ASP A 64 -9.81 6.19 -5.01
CA ASP A 64 -10.64 7.35 -4.67
C ASP A 64 -9.81 8.65 -4.68
N LYS A 65 -10.01 9.49 -5.70
CA LYS A 65 -9.30 10.76 -5.86
C LYS A 65 -9.79 11.86 -4.92
N ALA A 66 -10.99 11.71 -4.34
CA ALA A 66 -11.51 12.64 -3.33
C ALA A 66 -10.87 12.41 -1.95
N LEU A 67 -10.26 11.24 -1.73
CA LEU A 67 -9.55 10.94 -0.50
C LEU A 67 -8.29 11.79 -0.33
N HIS A 68 -8.00 12.14 0.93
CA HIS A 68 -6.76 12.82 1.27
C HIS A 68 -5.54 12.00 0.79
N PRO A 69 -4.53 12.63 0.14
CA PRO A 69 -3.40 11.91 -0.46
C PRO A 69 -2.68 10.96 0.49
N GLU A 70 -2.55 11.33 1.76
CA GLU A 70 -1.95 10.48 2.78
C GLU A 70 -2.72 9.18 3.01
N LEU A 71 -4.06 9.21 3.03
CA LEU A 71 -4.86 7.99 3.18
C LEU A 71 -4.67 7.05 1.97
N ARG A 72 -4.55 7.62 0.76
CA ARG A 72 -4.27 6.86 -0.46
C ARG A 72 -2.86 6.23 -0.40
N MET A 73 -1.87 6.96 0.11
CA MET A 73 -0.52 6.42 0.32
C MET A 73 -0.50 5.29 1.36
N LEU A 74 -1.26 5.41 2.46
CA LEU A 74 -1.41 4.33 3.43
C LEU A 74 -2.12 3.12 2.83
N ALA A 75 -3.16 3.34 2.01
CA ALA A 75 -3.83 2.26 1.27
C ALA A 75 -2.86 1.56 0.31
N CYS A 76 -1.96 2.30 -0.34
CA CYS A 76 -0.89 1.72 -1.15
C CYS A 76 0.04 0.81 -0.32
N ILE A 77 0.44 1.22 0.89
CA ILE A 77 1.25 0.36 1.79
C ILE A 77 0.48 -0.93 2.08
N VAL A 78 -0.77 -0.83 2.52
CA VAL A 78 -1.61 -1.98 2.85
C VAL A 78 -1.79 -2.90 1.64
N LEU A 79 -1.95 -2.35 0.44
CA LEU A 79 -2.04 -3.11 -0.79
C LEU A 79 -0.78 -3.96 -1.01
N PHE A 80 0.42 -3.41 -0.83
CA PHE A 80 1.66 -4.18 -1.02
C PHE A 80 1.93 -5.22 0.07
N GLU A 81 1.40 -5.01 1.28
CA GLU A 81 1.46 -6.00 2.39
C GLU A 81 0.68 -7.29 2.07
N THR A 82 -0.30 -7.22 1.16
CA THR A 82 -1.03 -8.40 0.66
C THR A 82 -0.24 -9.23 -0.35
N ARG A 83 0.97 -8.79 -0.74
CA ARG A 83 1.80 -9.37 -1.80
C ARG A 83 1.04 -9.47 -3.13
N PRO A 84 0.69 -8.33 -3.74
CA PRO A 84 -0.15 -8.27 -4.92
C PRO A 84 0.48 -9.01 -6.10
N THR A 85 -0.38 -9.56 -6.96
CA THR A 85 0.06 -10.26 -8.17
C THR A 85 0.65 -9.30 -9.20
N MET A 86 1.42 -9.82 -10.16
CA MET A 86 1.94 -9.07 -11.31
C MET A 86 0.85 -8.24 -12.01
N GLY A 87 -0.32 -8.84 -12.24
CA GLY A 87 -1.45 -8.16 -12.88
C GLY A 87 -1.92 -6.94 -12.07
N LEU A 88 -2.07 -7.09 -10.76
CA LEU A 88 -2.50 -5.99 -9.89
C LEU A 88 -1.46 -4.87 -9.79
N VAL A 89 -0.17 -5.21 -9.70
CA VAL A 89 0.93 -4.23 -9.71
C VAL A 89 1.01 -3.50 -11.05
N THR A 90 0.77 -4.20 -12.16
CA THR A 90 0.69 -3.59 -13.50
C THR A 90 -0.50 -2.64 -13.62
N THR A 91 -1.67 -3.02 -13.13
CA THR A 91 -2.85 -2.14 -13.04
C THR A 91 -2.53 -0.89 -12.23
N LEU A 92 -1.89 -1.05 -11.06
CA LEU A 92 -1.47 0.07 -10.23
C LEU A 92 -0.50 1.01 -10.95
N ALA A 93 0.46 0.47 -11.71
CA ALA A 93 1.36 1.26 -12.54
C ALA A 93 0.61 2.09 -13.60
N ASN A 94 -0.40 1.50 -14.24
CA ASN A 94 -1.23 2.24 -15.19
C ASN A 94 -2.06 3.34 -14.51
N ILE A 95 -2.58 3.11 -13.31
CA ILE A 95 -3.28 4.14 -12.52
C ILE A 95 -2.32 5.29 -12.16
N VAL A 96 -1.09 4.98 -11.73
CA VAL A 96 -0.06 5.97 -11.39
C VAL A 96 0.35 6.81 -12.60
N LYS A 97 0.34 6.22 -13.81
CA LYS A 97 0.68 6.93 -15.05
C LYS A 97 -0.25 8.12 -15.31
N THR A 98 -1.51 8.03 -14.87
CA THR A 98 -2.53 9.07 -14.99
C THR A 98 -2.82 9.75 -13.65
N GLU A 99 -1.94 9.62 -12.64
CA GLU A 99 -2.12 10.26 -11.35
C GLU A 99 -1.74 11.74 -11.40
N GLU A 100 -2.72 12.61 -11.14
CA GLU A 100 -2.52 14.05 -11.08
C GLU A 100 -1.86 14.49 -9.76
N ASN A 101 -2.15 13.78 -8.67
CA ASN A 101 -1.55 14.10 -7.38
C ASN A 101 -0.10 13.58 -7.29
N LEU A 102 0.86 14.49 -7.47
CA LEU A 102 2.28 14.16 -7.46
C LEU A 102 2.78 13.59 -6.11
N GLN A 103 2.11 13.85 -4.98
CA GLN A 103 2.47 13.21 -3.71
C GLN A 103 2.20 11.71 -3.78
N VAL A 104 1.01 11.32 -4.24
CA VAL A 104 0.62 9.91 -4.43
C VAL A 104 1.49 9.26 -5.50
N ALA A 105 1.67 9.92 -6.65
CA ALA A 105 2.49 9.38 -7.74
C ALA A 105 3.95 9.14 -7.34
N SER A 106 4.57 10.13 -6.66
CA SER A 106 5.95 10.01 -6.15
C SER A 106 6.08 8.89 -5.12
N PHE A 107 5.13 8.81 -4.19
CA PHE A 107 5.13 7.80 -3.14
C PHE A 107 5.01 6.40 -3.74
N THR A 108 3.99 6.17 -4.57
CA THR A 108 3.75 4.85 -5.16
C THR A 108 4.89 4.42 -6.08
N TYR A 109 5.45 5.34 -6.89
CA TYR A 109 6.61 5.04 -7.72
C TYR A 109 7.84 4.65 -6.88
N SER A 110 8.17 5.44 -5.84
CA SER A 110 9.33 5.15 -4.99
C SER A 110 9.15 3.88 -4.16
N HIS A 111 7.92 3.57 -3.75
CA HIS A 111 7.60 2.31 -3.08
C HIS A 111 7.88 1.12 -3.99
N MET A 112 7.32 1.11 -5.21
CA MET A 112 7.60 0.06 -6.18
C MET A 112 9.09 -0.05 -6.50
N LYS A 113 9.75 1.09 -6.73
CA LYS A 113 11.18 1.14 -7.04
C LYS A 113 12.06 0.62 -5.90
N SER A 114 11.72 0.87 -4.65
CA SER A 114 12.49 0.34 -3.53
C SER A 114 12.29 -1.17 -3.36
N LEU A 115 11.06 -1.66 -3.56
CA LEU A 115 10.75 -3.09 -3.56
C LEU A 115 11.47 -3.88 -4.66
N THR A 116 11.84 -3.27 -5.79
CA THR A 116 12.63 -3.98 -6.83
C THR A 116 14.01 -4.40 -6.37
N ARG A 117 14.53 -3.77 -5.31
CA ARG A 117 15.85 -4.05 -4.72
C ARG A 117 15.78 -5.01 -3.53
N SER A 118 14.58 -5.50 -3.20
CA SER A 118 14.38 -6.46 -2.12
C SER A 118 15.14 -7.76 -2.44
N THR A 119 15.91 -8.22 -1.46
CA THR A 119 16.64 -9.49 -1.47
C THR A 119 15.92 -10.57 -0.66
N ALA A 120 14.88 -10.19 0.09
CA ALA A 120 14.09 -11.12 0.88
C ALA A 120 13.30 -12.09 -0.02
N ALA A 121 13.45 -13.40 0.23
CA ALA A 121 12.76 -14.44 -0.52
C ALA A 121 11.23 -14.27 -0.52
N ILE A 122 10.66 -13.77 0.58
CA ILE A 122 9.22 -13.50 0.72
C ILE A 122 8.69 -12.42 -0.23
N HIS A 123 9.56 -11.57 -0.77
CA HIS A 123 9.21 -10.47 -1.67
C HIS A 123 9.59 -10.75 -3.12
N ALA A 124 10.21 -11.89 -3.44
CA ALA A 124 10.72 -12.17 -4.79
C ALA A 124 9.66 -11.96 -5.90
N SER A 125 8.43 -12.41 -5.67
CA SER A 125 7.32 -12.22 -6.62
C SER A 125 6.90 -10.75 -6.79
N VAL A 126 6.81 -10.02 -5.67
CA VAL A 126 6.47 -8.59 -5.65
C VAL A 126 7.59 -7.75 -6.27
N ALA A 127 8.85 -8.06 -5.97
CA ALA A 127 10.01 -7.40 -6.55
C ALA A 127 10.05 -7.59 -8.07
N ALA A 128 9.76 -8.79 -8.58
CA ALA A 128 9.62 -9.05 -10.02
C ALA A 128 8.49 -8.23 -10.63
N ALA A 129 7.34 -8.15 -9.96
CA ALA A 129 6.20 -7.34 -10.40
C ALA A 129 6.51 -5.84 -10.44
N CYS A 130 7.15 -5.33 -9.40
CA CYS A 130 7.60 -3.95 -9.32
C CYS A 130 8.63 -3.64 -10.41
N ASN A 131 9.52 -4.57 -10.75
CA ASN A 131 10.50 -4.41 -11.84
C ASN A 131 9.84 -4.20 -13.20
N VAL A 132 8.70 -4.84 -13.46
CA VAL A 132 7.89 -4.58 -14.67
C VAL A 132 7.20 -3.22 -14.56
N ALA A 133 6.57 -2.93 -13.43
CA ALA A 133 5.85 -1.67 -13.23
C ALA A 133 6.74 -0.43 -13.38
N ILE A 134 7.97 -0.43 -12.85
CA ILE A 134 8.87 0.73 -13.00
C ILE A 134 9.29 0.99 -14.45
N LYS A 135 9.22 -0.01 -15.34
CA LYS A 135 9.47 0.15 -16.79
C LYS A 135 8.27 0.74 -17.52
N ILE A 136 7.06 0.53 -17.01
CA ILE A 136 5.82 1.16 -17.51
C ILE A 136 5.79 2.64 -17.12
N LEU A 137 6.30 2.96 -15.93
CA LEU A 137 6.29 4.30 -15.34
C LEU A 137 7.41 5.20 -15.87
N SER A 138 7.17 6.50 -15.93
CA SER A 138 8.17 7.46 -16.37
C SER A 138 9.30 7.61 -15.34
N PRO A 139 10.59 7.58 -15.75
CA PRO A 139 11.72 7.83 -14.85
C PRO A 139 11.72 9.27 -14.28
N LYS A 140 10.88 10.17 -14.80
CA LYS A 140 10.69 11.52 -14.24
C LYS A 140 10.22 11.48 -12.78
N LEU A 141 9.40 10.51 -12.40
CA LEU A 141 8.92 10.34 -11.02
C LEU A 141 10.06 10.06 -10.02
N ASN A 142 11.19 9.52 -10.50
CA ASN A 142 12.38 9.34 -9.68
C ASN A 142 13.12 10.65 -9.39
N ARG A 143 12.99 11.65 -10.25
CA ARG A 143 13.73 12.92 -10.20
C ARG A 143 13.00 14.01 -9.43
N LEU A 144 11.83 13.70 -8.87
CA LEU A 144 11.07 14.61 -8.03
C LEU A 144 11.87 14.94 -6.75
N SER A 145 11.78 16.20 -6.31
CA SER A 145 12.51 16.72 -5.15
C SER A 145 12.07 16.06 -3.82
N LEU A 146 12.82 16.33 -2.75
CA LEU A 146 12.54 15.84 -1.39
C LEU A 146 11.23 16.38 -0.78
N ARG A 147 10.56 17.35 -1.44
CA ARG A 147 9.24 17.87 -1.02
C ARG A 147 8.09 16.92 -1.35
N PHE A 148 8.35 15.91 -2.19
CA PHE A 148 7.37 14.90 -2.54
C PHE A 148 7.55 13.65 -1.70
N SER A 149 6.44 13.02 -1.33
CA SER A 149 6.38 11.79 -0.55
C SER A 149 7.22 10.68 -1.19
N LYS A 150 7.95 9.96 -0.35
CA LYS A 150 8.77 8.81 -0.73
C LYS A 150 8.50 7.63 0.20
N ALA A 151 8.61 6.44 -0.35
CA ALA A 151 8.69 5.20 0.42
C ALA A 151 10.01 4.50 0.11
N ILE A 152 10.65 3.98 1.15
CA ILE A 152 11.91 3.26 1.03
C ILE A 152 11.73 1.92 1.75
N HIS A 153 11.86 0.85 0.99
CA HIS A 153 12.03 -0.52 1.49
C HIS A 153 13.52 -0.87 1.50
N MET A 154 14.02 -1.35 2.63
CA MET A 154 15.35 -1.91 2.77
C MET A 154 15.23 -3.25 3.48
N ASP A 155 15.89 -4.27 2.93
CA ASP A 155 16.05 -5.56 3.58
C ASP A 155 17.42 -6.15 3.29
N ILE A 156 17.80 -7.14 4.09
CA ILE A 156 19.00 -7.94 3.89
C ILE A 156 18.62 -9.40 4.12
N TYR A 157 19.05 -10.29 3.22
CA TYR A 157 18.84 -11.74 3.35
C TYR A 157 20.14 -12.51 3.20
N ASN A 158 20.42 -13.40 4.16
CA ASN A 158 21.54 -14.33 4.15
C ASN A 158 21.03 -15.74 3.79
N ASN A 159 21.41 -16.22 2.61
CA ASN A 159 20.96 -17.50 2.08
C ASN A 159 21.46 -18.70 2.91
N PRO A 160 22.75 -18.82 3.27
CA PRO A 160 23.25 -19.90 4.13
C PRO A 160 22.53 -20.03 5.47
N LEU A 161 22.22 -18.90 6.12
CA LEU A 161 21.54 -18.88 7.42
C LEU A 161 20.01 -18.96 7.28
N MET A 162 19.47 -18.74 6.09
CA MET A 162 18.05 -18.54 5.83
C MET A 162 17.41 -17.43 6.69
N LEU A 163 18.20 -16.41 7.06
CA LEU A 163 17.81 -15.31 7.93
C LEU A 163 17.85 -13.97 7.19
N GLY A 164 16.97 -13.05 7.58
CA GLY A 164 16.97 -11.69 7.06
C GLY A 164 16.28 -10.71 8.00
N ALA A 165 16.36 -9.42 7.66
CA ALA A 165 15.77 -8.30 8.38
C ALA A 165 15.14 -7.30 7.40
#